data_AF-A0A7S7NS46-F1
#
_entry.id   AF-A0A7S7NS46-F1
#
_cell.length_a   1.000
_cell.length_b   1.000
_cell.length_c   1.000
_cell.angle_alpha   90.00
_cell.angle_beta   90.00
_cell.angle_gamma   90.00
#
_symmetry.space_group_name_H-M   'P 1'
#
loop_
_entity.id
_entity.type
_entity.pdbx_description
1 polymer ?
#
loop_
_entity_poly.entity_id
_entity_poly.type
_entity_poly.pdbx_seq_one_letter_code
_entity_poly.pdbx_strand_id
1 'polypeptide(L)'
;MRTLLLLASCSLLALAADRPQFNDKGELLFPADYREWTYLSSGLGMTYGPAAAQALDSPMFDNVFVNTPSYAAFKQTGKWPDSTIFVLEIRYSVSQGSINKGGFYQSDVVAIEAAVKDTARFDKGWGYFNFAGGLRPFLTSTKVLDRKASCYGCHEPNGAVENSFSQFYPTALSVAEKMGTVRASYQAPAPSPVRLFHTMNAQGANAAAILDKTKAENPNAQSLREASLNAMGYAFLQQGDKTQAVAVAQWMAAAFPKSANAQDSLSEIYEAAGQPELALNSAKGALALVDGDTAIGDDLRTRVKQALEERIARLSKK
;
A
#
# COMPACT_ATOMS: atom_id res chain seq x y z
N MET A 1 13.59 45.01 -49.42
CA MET A 1 12.18 44.56 -49.38
C MET A 1 12.16 43.19 -48.71
N ARG A 2 11.24 43.00 -47.76
CA ARG A 2 11.11 41.93 -46.77
C ARG A 2 11.31 40.50 -47.30
N THR A 3 12.10 39.69 -46.58
CA THR A 3 12.10 38.22 -46.68
C THR A 3 11.63 37.64 -45.35
N LEU A 4 10.66 36.73 -45.45
CA LEU A 4 9.84 36.11 -44.40
C LEU A 4 10.66 35.40 -43.32
N LEU A 5 10.40 35.71 -42.05
CA LEU A 5 10.59 34.76 -40.94
C LEU A 5 9.38 33.83 -40.91
N LEU A 6 9.56 32.52 -41.18
CA LEU A 6 8.62 31.49 -40.74
C LEU A 6 8.86 31.27 -39.24
N LEU A 7 7.98 31.83 -38.42
CA LEU A 7 7.85 31.43 -37.02
C LEU A 7 7.07 30.11 -36.96
N ALA A 8 7.73 29.07 -36.46
CA ALA A 8 7.12 27.82 -36.06
C ALA A 8 6.18 28.07 -34.86
N SER A 9 4.93 28.38 -35.15
CA SER A 9 3.87 28.49 -34.15
C SER A 9 3.03 27.22 -34.14
N CYS A 10 3.57 26.12 -33.61
CA CYS A 10 2.78 24.93 -33.33
C CYS A 10 3.38 24.14 -32.16
N SER A 11 3.29 24.67 -30.94
CA SER A 11 3.58 23.88 -29.72
C SER A 11 2.87 24.38 -28.44
N LEU A 12 1.98 25.39 -28.51
CA LEU A 12 1.28 25.91 -27.31
C LEU A 12 -0.08 25.27 -27.02
N LEU A 13 -0.63 24.45 -27.93
CA LEU A 13 -1.95 23.82 -27.75
C LEU A 13 -1.92 22.55 -26.88
N ALA A 14 -0.76 21.92 -26.67
CA ALA A 14 -0.66 20.67 -25.90
C ALA A 14 -0.61 20.87 -24.37
N LEU A 15 -0.32 22.08 -23.89
CA LEU A 15 -0.23 22.38 -22.44
C LEU A 15 -1.58 22.69 -21.78
N ALA A 16 -2.64 22.88 -22.57
CA ALA A 16 -3.98 23.21 -22.08
C ALA A 16 -4.85 21.97 -21.77
N ALA A 17 -4.51 20.80 -22.35
CA ALA A 17 -5.31 19.57 -22.22
C ALA A 17 -5.31 19.00 -20.79
N ASP A 18 -4.18 19.09 -20.08
CA ASP A 18 -4.01 18.51 -18.74
C ASP A 18 -4.48 19.43 -17.59
N ARG A 19 -5.53 20.24 -17.81
CA ARG A 19 -6.13 21.10 -16.78
C ARG A 19 -7.64 20.92 -16.75
N PRO A 20 -8.30 21.14 -15.59
CA PRO A 20 -9.76 21.09 -15.52
C PRO A 20 -10.37 22.13 -16.47
N GLN A 21 -11.24 21.67 -17.38
CA GLN A 21 -11.96 22.51 -18.34
C GLN A 21 -13.43 22.62 -17.93
N PHE A 22 -14.01 23.81 -18.04
CA PHE A 22 -15.41 24.04 -17.70
C PHE A 22 -16.16 24.63 -18.91
N ASN A 23 -17.41 24.21 -19.11
CA ASN A 23 -18.27 24.81 -20.13
C ASN A 23 -18.86 26.15 -19.65
N ASP A 24 -19.59 26.86 -20.52
CA ASP A 24 -20.23 28.14 -20.21
C ASP A 24 -21.26 28.07 -19.06
N LYS A 25 -21.71 26.86 -18.71
CA LYS A 25 -22.62 26.61 -17.57
C LYS A 25 -21.86 26.35 -16.26
N GLY A 26 -20.53 26.39 -16.28
CA GLY A 26 -19.67 26.09 -15.14
C GLY A 26 -19.58 24.60 -14.80
N GLU A 27 -19.96 23.70 -15.71
CA GLU A 27 -19.85 22.25 -15.53
C GLU A 27 -18.46 21.78 -15.93
N LEU A 28 -17.86 20.88 -15.15
CA LEU A 28 -16.59 20.26 -15.49
C LEU A 28 -16.78 19.36 -16.70
N LEU A 29 -15.99 19.58 -17.75
CA LEU A 29 -15.92 18.71 -18.92
C LEU A 29 -15.20 17.42 -18.55
N PHE A 30 -15.69 16.29 -19.08
CA PHE A 30 -15.06 15.00 -18.87
C PHE A 30 -13.66 14.97 -19.51
N PRO A 31 -12.59 14.71 -18.73
CA PRO A 31 -11.23 14.68 -19.25
C PRO A 31 -10.98 13.36 -19.99
N ALA A 32 -11.35 13.24 -21.26
CA ALA A 32 -11.36 11.97 -21.98
C ALA A 32 -10.00 11.24 -22.06
N ASP A 33 -8.91 11.98 -21.88
CA ASP A 33 -7.51 11.56 -21.93
C ASP A 33 -6.91 11.22 -20.55
N TYR A 34 -7.70 11.23 -19.45
CA TYR A 34 -7.16 11.06 -18.09
C TYR A 34 -6.33 9.79 -17.85
N ARG A 35 -6.52 8.75 -18.67
CA ARG A 35 -5.74 7.50 -18.58
C ARG A 35 -4.29 7.66 -19.07
N GLU A 36 -3.98 8.77 -19.74
CA GLU A 36 -2.62 9.19 -20.11
C GLU A 36 -1.96 10.06 -19.04
N TRP A 37 -2.71 10.47 -18.00
CA TRP A 37 -2.18 11.26 -16.90
C TRP A 37 -1.35 10.43 -15.93
N THR A 38 -0.80 11.08 -14.91
CA THR A 38 -0.02 10.38 -13.89
C THR A 38 -0.92 9.51 -13.02
N TYR A 39 -0.83 8.20 -13.20
CA TYR A 39 -1.39 7.21 -12.29
C TYR A 39 -0.66 7.25 -10.93
N LEU A 40 -1.43 7.30 -9.84
CA LEU A 40 -0.90 7.40 -8.47
C LEU A 40 -0.86 6.06 -7.75
N SER A 41 -1.98 5.32 -7.77
CA SER A 41 -2.12 4.02 -7.12
C SER A 41 -3.47 3.39 -7.46
N SER A 42 -3.62 2.11 -7.08
CA SER A 42 -4.90 1.42 -7.03
C SER A 42 -5.19 0.95 -5.60
N GLY A 43 -6.45 1.09 -5.18
CA GLY A 43 -7.01 0.42 -4.02
C GLY A 43 -7.77 -0.84 -4.43
N LEU A 44 -7.85 -1.85 -3.54
CA LEU A 44 -8.72 -3.01 -3.71
C LEU A 44 -9.59 -3.17 -2.46
N GLY A 45 -10.92 -3.15 -2.64
CA GLY A 45 -11.88 -3.36 -1.56
C GLY A 45 -11.80 -2.30 -0.46
N MET A 46 -11.46 -1.06 -0.82
CA MET A 46 -11.33 0.00 0.17
C MET A 46 -12.70 0.45 0.68
N THR A 47 -12.88 0.47 2.01
CA THR A 47 -14.15 0.82 2.66
C THR A 47 -13.97 2.06 3.54
N TYR A 48 -14.27 3.22 2.98
CA TYR A 48 -14.29 4.50 3.69
C TYR A 48 -15.32 5.45 3.09
N GLY A 49 -15.71 6.48 3.85
CA GLY A 49 -16.68 7.47 3.38
C GLY A 49 -17.98 6.81 2.85
N PRO A 50 -18.53 7.29 1.72
CA PRO A 50 -19.74 6.72 1.11
C PRO A 50 -19.61 5.24 0.69
N ALA A 51 -18.39 4.73 0.52
CA ALA A 51 -18.13 3.33 0.16
C ALA A 51 -18.13 2.39 1.39
N ALA A 52 -18.09 2.91 2.62
CA ALA A 52 -17.95 2.11 3.83
C ALA A 52 -19.14 1.17 4.11
N ALA A 53 -20.33 1.49 3.60
CA ALA A 53 -21.57 0.74 3.86
C ALA A 53 -21.93 -0.28 2.77
N GLN A 54 -21.10 -0.44 1.74
CA GLN A 54 -21.43 -1.29 0.59
C GLN A 54 -20.94 -2.72 0.83
N ALA A 55 -21.86 -3.63 1.13
CA ALA A 55 -21.60 -5.06 1.04
C ALA A 55 -21.63 -5.44 -0.45
N LEU A 56 -20.45 -5.62 -1.04
CA LEU A 56 -20.31 -6.06 -2.43
C LEU A 56 -19.81 -7.50 -2.46
N ASP A 57 -20.34 -8.30 -3.39
CA ASP A 57 -19.96 -9.71 -3.57
C ASP A 57 -18.49 -9.87 -3.99
N SER A 58 -17.88 -8.82 -4.54
CA SER A 58 -16.47 -8.78 -4.89
C SER A 58 -15.88 -7.40 -4.57
N PRO A 59 -14.62 -7.34 -4.11
CA PRO A 59 -13.97 -6.06 -3.83
C PRO A 59 -13.86 -5.24 -5.12
N MET A 60 -14.02 -3.92 -5.06
CA MET A 60 -13.82 -3.05 -6.23
C MET A 60 -12.39 -2.54 -6.29
N PHE A 61 -11.94 -2.21 -7.50
CA PHE A 61 -10.71 -1.47 -7.70
C PHE A 61 -10.98 0.03 -7.82
N ASP A 62 -10.17 0.82 -7.12
CA ASP A 62 -10.15 2.28 -7.22
C ASP A 62 -8.86 2.70 -7.89
N ASN A 63 -8.88 3.27 -9.09
CA ASN A 63 -7.68 3.77 -9.78
C ASN A 63 -7.63 5.28 -9.73
N VAL A 64 -6.54 5.85 -9.21
CA VAL A 64 -6.43 7.30 -9.08
C VAL A 64 -5.39 7.85 -10.05
N PHE A 65 -5.82 8.82 -10.83
CA PHE A 65 -5.00 9.59 -11.76
C PHE A 65 -5.00 11.04 -11.35
N VAL A 66 -3.92 11.76 -11.61
CA VAL A 66 -3.82 13.21 -11.43
C VAL A 66 -3.16 13.82 -12.65
N ASN A 67 -3.63 14.99 -13.07
CA ASN A 67 -3.06 15.68 -14.23
C ASN A 67 -1.54 15.91 -14.06
N THR A 68 -0.80 15.61 -15.14
CA THR A 68 0.66 15.50 -15.13
C THR A 68 1.39 16.76 -14.62
N PRO A 69 0.99 18.00 -15.00
CA PRO A 69 1.62 19.22 -14.49
C PRO A 69 1.49 19.37 -12.97
N SER A 70 0.34 19.00 -12.40
CA SER A 70 0.10 19.10 -10.97
C SER A 70 0.93 18.10 -10.18
N TYR A 71 1.10 16.88 -10.68
CA TYR A 71 2.01 15.92 -10.04
C TYR A 71 3.47 16.37 -10.11
N ALA A 72 3.89 16.95 -11.23
CA ALA A 72 5.24 17.51 -11.36
C ALA A 72 5.51 18.61 -10.33
N ALA A 73 4.55 19.51 -10.10
CA ALA A 73 4.64 20.54 -9.07
C ALA A 73 4.57 19.97 -7.64
N PHE A 74 3.71 18.96 -7.42
CA PHE A 74 3.63 18.27 -6.13
C PHE A 74 4.96 17.62 -5.73
N LYS A 75 5.66 16.97 -6.67
CA LYS A 75 7.00 16.39 -6.41
C LYS A 75 8.03 17.41 -5.91
N GLN A 76 7.86 18.69 -6.21
CA GLN A 76 8.77 19.75 -5.81
C GLN A 76 8.39 20.41 -4.49
N THR A 77 7.10 20.38 -4.13
CA THR A 77 6.54 21.21 -3.05
C THR A 77 5.81 20.43 -1.96
N GLY A 78 5.44 19.19 -2.23
CA GLY A 78 4.60 18.35 -1.37
C GLY A 78 3.16 18.86 -1.27
N LYS A 79 2.75 19.82 -2.11
CA LYS A 79 1.42 20.43 -2.13
C LYS A 79 0.83 20.41 -3.52
N TRP A 80 -0.49 20.27 -3.61
CA TRP A 80 -1.21 20.30 -4.88
C TRP A 80 -1.36 21.75 -5.33
N PRO A 81 -0.91 22.15 -6.54
CA PRO A 81 -1.15 23.51 -7.03
C PRO A 81 -2.62 23.71 -7.41
N ASP A 82 -3.04 24.96 -7.58
CA ASP A 82 -4.31 25.26 -8.25
C ASP A 82 -4.33 24.70 -9.67
N SER A 83 -5.54 24.41 -10.17
CA SER A 83 -5.79 23.61 -11.40
C SER A 83 -5.40 22.13 -11.28
N THR A 84 -5.25 21.58 -10.06
CA THR A 84 -5.12 20.13 -9.88
C THR A 84 -6.48 19.46 -10.11
N ILE A 85 -6.48 18.39 -10.89
CA ILE A 85 -7.64 17.50 -11.04
C ILE A 85 -7.20 16.06 -10.80
N PHE A 86 -7.93 15.39 -9.92
CA PHE A 86 -7.88 13.94 -9.74
C PHE A 86 -9.04 13.30 -10.48
N VAL A 87 -8.78 12.15 -11.10
CA VAL A 87 -9.81 11.24 -11.59
C VAL A 87 -9.72 9.94 -10.83
N LEU A 88 -10.85 9.52 -10.26
CA LEU A 88 -11.05 8.21 -9.65
C LEU A 88 -11.86 7.34 -10.61
N GLU A 89 -11.23 6.33 -11.19
CA GLU A 89 -11.89 5.30 -12.01
C GLU A 89 -12.14 4.06 -11.15
N ILE A 90 -13.40 3.79 -10.84
CA ILE A 90 -13.81 2.62 -10.07
C ILE A 90 -14.12 1.47 -11.03
N ARG A 91 -13.54 0.30 -10.81
CA ARG A 91 -13.71 -0.90 -11.64
C ARG A 91 -14.16 -2.12 -10.85
N TYR A 92 -14.87 -3.02 -11.52
CA TYR A 92 -15.11 -4.35 -10.98
C TYR A 92 -13.80 -5.13 -10.85
N SER A 93 -13.76 -6.04 -9.89
CA SER A 93 -12.74 -7.08 -9.83
C SER A 93 -13.30 -8.43 -10.27
N VAL A 94 -12.46 -9.20 -10.93
CA VAL A 94 -12.74 -10.59 -11.33
C VAL A 94 -11.55 -11.47 -10.93
N SER A 95 -11.80 -12.69 -10.50
CA SER A 95 -10.76 -13.63 -10.06
C SER A 95 -10.57 -14.81 -11.02
N GLN A 96 -11.62 -15.20 -11.74
CA GLN A 96 -11.61 -16.31 -12.69
C GLN A 96 -11.31 -15.79 -14.10
N GLY A 97 -10.34 -16.39 -14.78
CA GLY A 97 -10.03 -16.11 -16.18
C GLY A 97 -8.60 -16.45 -16.58
N SER A 98 -8.43 -16.94 -17.82
CA SER A 98 -7.13 -17.28 -18.40
C SER A 98 -6.28 -18.16 -17.47
N ILE A 99 -4.99 -17.87 -17.36
CA ILE A 99 -4.01 -18.57 -16.53
C ILE A 99 -4.09 -18.20 -15.04
N ASN A 100 -5.02 -17.33 -14.62
CA ASN A 100 -5.07 -16.88 -13.23
C ASN A 100 -5.49 -18.01 -12.29
N LYS A 101 -4.65 -18.34 -11.30
CA LYS A 101 -4.91 -19.38 -10.29
C LYS A 101 -5.21 -18.82 -8.90
N GLY A 102 -5.12 -17.49 -8.71
CA GLY A 102 -5.44 -16.81 -7.46
C GLY A 102 -5.31 -15.29 -7.58
N GLY A 103 -6.02 -14.54 -6.73
CA GLY A 103 -6.05 -13.07 -6.76
C GLY A 103 -7.14 -12.50 -7.68
N PHE A 104 -7.07 -11.18 -7.92
CA PHE A 104 -8.09 -10.42 -8.65
C PHE A 104 -7.45 -9.49 -9.69
N TYR A 105 -8.12 -9.29 -10.83
CA TYR A 105 -7.78 -8.31 -11.85
C TYR A 105 -8.98 -7.44 -12.21
N GLN A 106 -8.74 -6.26 -12.80
CA GLN A 106 -9.77 -5.27 -13.05
C GLN A 106 -10.55 -5.59 -14.33
N SER A 107 -11.87 -5.38 -14.32
CA SER A 107 -12.73 -5.46 -15.49
C SER A 107 -13.48 -4.14 -15.72
N ASP A 108 -14.79 -4.16 -15.98
CA ASP A 108 -15.56 -3.01 -16.45
C ASP A 108 -15.57 -1.81 -15.48
N VAL A 109 -15.70 -0.61 -16.05
CA VAL A 109 -15.78 0.64 -15.29
C VAL A 109 -17.17 0.79 -14.68
N VAL A 110 -17.21 1.03 -13.37
CA VAL A 110 -18.43 1.19 -12.58
C VAL A 110 -18.76 2.65 -12.34
N ALA A 111 -17.76 3.50 -12.14
CA ALA A 111 -17.97 4.93 -11.95
C ALA A 111 -16.70 5.71 -12.30
N ILE A 112 -16.89 6.95 -12.72
CA ILE A 112 -15.81 7.93 -12.80
C ILE A 112 -16.20 9.16 -11.98
N GLU A 113 -15.32 9.52 -11.05
CA GLU A 113 -15.45 10.69 -10.20
C GLU A 113 -14.23 11.60 -10.37
N ALA A 114 -14.37 12.88 -10.06
CA ALA A 114 -13.26 13.82 -10.09
C ALA A 114 -13.27 14.78 -8.90
N ALA A 115 -12.08 15.17 -8.47
CA ALA A 115 -11.86 16.23 -7.48
C ALA A 115 -10.95 17.29 -8.08
N VAL A 116 -11.40 18.55 -8.07
CA VAL A 116 -10.67 19.68 -8.67
C VAL A 116 -10.30 20.69 -7.59
N LYS A 117 -9.03 21.10 -7.57
CA LYS A 117 -8.55 22.24 -6.79
C LYS A 117 -8.55 23.51 -7.65
N ASP A 118 -9.37 24.47 -7.27
CA ASP A 118 -9.47 25.80 -7.89
C ASP A 118 -9.95 26.79 -6.81
N THR A 119 -9.03 27.57 -6.24
CA THR A 119 -9.32 28.47 -5.12
C THR A 119 -10.15 29.67 -5.51
N ALA A 120 -10.17 30.03 -6.79
CA ALA A 120 -11.00 31.11 -7.31
C ALA A 120 -12.44 30.66 -7.55
N ARG A 121 -12.64 29.38 -7.92
CA ARG A 121 -13.95 28.85 -8.32
C ARG A 121 -14.75 28.23 -7.18
N PHE A 122 -14.09 27.57 -6.23
CA PHE A 122 -14.77 26.77 -5.21
C PHE A 122 -14.57 27.31 -3.80
N ASP A 123 -15.63 27.30 -3.00
CA ASP A 123 -15.54 27.53 -1.56
C ASP A 123 -14.57 26.54 -0.92
N LYS A 124 -13.62 27.04 -0.12
CA LYS A 124 -12.47 26.29 0.41
C LYS A 124 -11.59 25.59 -0.64
N GLY A 125 -11.70 26.01 -1.90
CA GLY A 125 -10.81 25.68 -3.01
C GLY A 125 -10.92 24.30 -3.63
N TRP A 126 -11.91 23.49 -3.25
CA TRP A 126 -12.11 22.14 -3.82
C TRP A 126 -13.54 21.93 -4.30
N GLY A 127 -13.70 21.32 -5.48
CA GLY A 127 -14.98 20.87 -6.03
C GLY A 127 -14.94 19.38 -6.35
N TYR A 128 -16.04 18.67 -6.10
CA TYR A 128 -16.20 17.25 -6.43
C TYR A 128 -17.25 17.06 -7.52
N PHE A 129 -17.05 16.04 -8.35
CA PHE A 129 -17.80 15.80 -9.58
C PHE A 129 -18.03 14.31 -9.77
N ASN A 130 -19.19 13.93 -10.30
CA ASN A 130 -19.52 12.55 -10.63
C ASN A 130 -20.01 12.48 -12.08
N PHE A 131 -19.34 11.67 -12.90
CA PHE A 131 -19.63 11.50 -14.33
C PHE A 131 -20.52 10.29 -14.63
N ALA A 132 -21.17 9.74 -13.59
CA ALA A 132 -21.91 8.48 -13.61
C ALA A 132 -21.01 7.29 -14.07
N GLY A 133 -21.63 6.13 -14.30
CA GLY A 133 -20.97 4.93 -14.79
C GLY A 133 -21.78 3.66 -14.53
N GLY A 134 -21.22 2.51 -14.92
CA GLY A 134 -21.84 1.21 -14.74
C GLY A 134 -23.03 1.02 -15.69
N LEU A 135 -24.22 0.82 -15.14
CA LEU A 135 -25.45 0.64 -15.92
C LEU A 135 -26.02 1.95 -16.51
N ARG A 136 -25.37 3.09 -16.26
CA ARG A 136 -25.75 4.40 -16.81
C ARG A 136 -24.66 4.91 -17.76
N PRO A 137 -25.02 5.61 -18.85
CA PRO A 137 -24.04 6.25 -19.71
C PRO A 137 -23.16 7.24 -18.93
N PHE A 138 -21.87 7.30 -19.27
CA PHE A 138 -20.98 8.34 -18.78
C PHE A 138 -21.42 9.72 -19.31
N LEU A 139 -21.34 10.72 -18.44
CA LEU A 139 -21.64 12.10 -18.78
C LEU A 139 -20.43 12.76 -19.47
N THR A 140 -20.68 13.63 -20.45
CA THR A 140 -19.62 14.43 -21.10
C THR A 140 -19.29 15.72 -20.33
N SER A 141 -20.18 16.18 -19.45
CA SER A 141 -19.94 17.24 -18.47
C SER A 141 -20.79 17.01 -17.22
N THR A 142 -20.37 17.55 -16.07
CA THR A 142 -21.16 17.45 -14.83
C THR A 142 -20.99 18.67 -13.93
N LYS A 143 -22.04 18.99 -13.16
CA LYS A 143 -22.02 20.09 -12.20
C LYS A 143 -21.20 19.72 -10.98
N VAL A 144 -20.64 20.73 -10.31
CA VAL A 144 -20.05 20.55 -8.98
C VAL A 144 -21.13 20.04 -8.02
N LEU A 145 -20.77 19.07 -7.18
CA LEU A 145 -21.66 18.56 -6.14
C LEU A 145 -21.92 19.62 -5.07
N ASP A 146 -23.14 19.62 -4.54
CA ASP A 146 -23.53 20.49 -3.42
C ASP A 146 -22.58 20.32 -2.24
N ARG A 147 -22.26 21.41 -1.53
CA ARG A 147 -21.31 21.40 -0.40
C ARG A 147 -21.71 20.47 0.73
N LYS A 148 -23.00 20.13 0.87
CA LYS A 148 -23.53 19.17 1.85
C LYS A 148 -23.32 17.71 1.42
N ALA A 149 -22.82 17.45 0.21
CA ALA A 149 -22.50 16.10 -0.24
C ALA A 149 -21.44 15.46 0.67
N SER A 150 -21.56 14.15 0.85
CA SER A 150 -20.70 13.34 1.72
C SER A 150 -19.22 13.42 1.36
N CYS A 151 -18.89 13.70 0.08
CA CYS A 151 -17.52 13.91 -0.39
C CYS A 151 -16.76 14.92 0.47
N TYR A 152 -17.37 16.08 0.75
CA TYR A 152 -16.71 17.15 1.50
C TYR A 152 -16.51 16.79 2.97
N GLY A 153 -17.55 16.27 3.62
CA GLY A 153 -17.49 15.86 5.02
C GLY A 153 -16.49 14.73 5.28
N CYS A 154 -16.19 13.92 4.27
CA CYS A 154 -15.18 12.87 4.35
C CYS A 154 -13.78 13.39 3.99
N HIS A 155 -13.59 14.09 2.86
CA HIS A 155 -12.26 14.45 2.39
C HIS A 155 -11.59 15.56 3.22
N GLU A 156 -12.33 16.60 3.63
CA GLU A 156 -11.77 17.73 4.38
C GLU A 156 -11.05 17.28 5.68
N PRO A 157 -11.65 16.42 6.53
CA PRO A 157 -10.99 15.96 7.76
C PRO A 157 -10.05 14.76 7.60
N ASN A 158 -10.10 14.00 6.49
CA ASN A 158 -9.39 12.72 6.39
C ASN A 158 -8.26 12.65 5.36
N GLY A 159 -8.12 13.60 4.42
CA GLY A 159 -7.04 13.57 3.43
C GLY A 159 -5.67 13.89 4.04
N ALA A 160 -4.62 13.08 3.81
CA ALA A 160 -3.29 13.34 4.40
C ALA A 160 -2.64 14.64 3.90
N VAL A 161 -2.92 15.08 2.67
CA VAL A 161 -2.47 16.36 2.13
C VAL A 161 -3.68 17.12 1.61
N GLU A 162 -4.02 18.23 2.27
CA GLU A 162 -5.24 19.01 1.99
C GLU A 162 -6.48 18.08 1.96
N ASN A 163 -7.23 18.06 0.85
CA ASN A 163 -8.41 17.20 0.65
C ASN A 163 -8.08 15.88 -0.08
N SER A 164 -6.81 15.62 -0.39
CA SER A 164 -6.39 14.42 -1.10
C SER A 164 -6.07 13.29 -0.12
N PHE A 165 -6.56 12.08 -0.42
CA PHE A 165 -6.21 10.85 0.32
C PHE A 165 -4.80 10.36 -0.02
N SER A 166 -3.81 11.27 0.03
CA SER A 166 -2.42 10.98 -0.33
C SER A 166 -1.80 9.86 0.51
N GLN A 167 -2.35 9.50 1.67
CA GLN A 167 -1.96 8.32 2.44
C GLN A 167 -2.11 6.99 1.69
N PHE A 168 -2.92 6.96 0.62
CA PHE A 168 -3.12 5.78 -0.23
C PHE A 168 -2.34 5.86 -1.55
N TYR A 169 -1.52 6.90 -1.74
CA TYR A 169 -0.68 7.13 -2.93
C TYR A 169 0.80 7.06 -2.52
N PRO A 170 1.42 5.87 -2.41
CA PRO A 170 2.69 5.69 -1.70
C PRO A 170 3.82 6.61 -2.16
N THR A 171 3.95 6.82 -3.47
CA THR A 171 4.98 7.70 -4.04
C THR A 171 4.72 9.18 -3.69
N ALA A 172 3.47 9.62 -3.72
CA ALA A 172 3.11 11.00 -3.33
C ALA A 172 3.23 11.21 -1.81
N LEU A 173 2.80 10.23 -1.02
CA LEU A 173 2.93 10.24 0.43
C LEU A 173 4.38 10.44 0.85
N SER A 174 5.32 9.67 0.28
CA SER A 174 6.74 9.76 0.61
C SER A 174 7.32 11.16 0.37
N VAL A 175 6.89 11.83 -0.71
CA VAL A 175 7.27 13.23 -0.97
C VAL A 175 6.71 14.15 0.11
N ALA A 176 5.43 14.01 0.44
CA ALA A 176 4.77 14.86 1.44
C ALA A 176 5.35 14.69 2.85
N GLU A 177 5.66 13.46 3.25
CA GLU A 177 6.35 13.17 4.52
C GLU A 177 7.72 13.84 4.55
N LYS A 178 8.53 13.69 3.49
CA LYS A 178 9.85 14.33 3.38
C LYS A 178 9.79 15.85 3.44
N MET A 179 8.73 16.44 2.88
CA MET A 179 8.54 17.89 2.83
C MET A 179 7.75 18.45 4.02
N GLY A 180 7.31 17.60 4.95
CA GLY A 180 6.52 18.02 6.11
C GLY A 180 5.17 18.64 5.75
N THR A 181 4.56 18.22 4.64
CA THR A 181 3.28 18.76 4.16
C THR A 181 2.08 17.87 4.46
N VAL A 182 2.32 16.69 5.03
CA VAL A 182 1.25 15.87 5.63
C VAL A 182 0.60 16.64 6.79
N ARG A 183 -0.72 16.52 6.91
CA ARG A 183 -1.45 17.17 8.01
C ARG A 183 -1.04 16.61 9.37
N ALA A 184 -1.18 17.42 10.41
CA ALA A 184 -0.84 17.02 11.77
C ALA A 184 -1.65 15.82 12.29
N SER A 185 -2.89 15.63 11.83
CA SER A 185 -3.72 14.47 12.21
C SER A 185 -3.47 13.21 11.37
N TYR A 186 -2.53 13.25 10.42
CA TYR A 186 -2.16 12.08 9.64
C TYR A 186 -1.51 11.04 10.56
N GLN A 187 -2.02 9.81 10.50
CA GLN A 187 -1.46 8.66 11.18
C GLN A 187 -0.83 7.74 10.14
N ALA A 188 0.47 7.49 10.28
CA ALA A 188 1.16 6.56 9.41
C ALA A 188 0.56 5.16 9.54
N PRO A 189 0.38 4.41 8.43
CA PRO A 189 -0.05 3.02 8.52
C PRO A 189 1.02 2.17 9.20
N ALA A 190 0.60 1.01 9.71
CA ALA A 190 1.51 -0.01 10.20
C ALA A 190 2.63 -0.27 9.16
N PRO A 191 3.89 -0.45 9.59
CA PRO A 191 4.99 -0.66 8.66
C PRO A 191 4.79 -1.98 7.90
N SER A 192 5.05 -1.95 6.59
CA SER A 192 5.14 -3.18 5.78
C SER A 192 6.31 -4.05 6.24
N PRO A 193 6.34 -5.36 5.92
CA PRO A 193 7.49 -6.21 6.23
C PRO A 193 8.82 -5.61 5.74
N VAL A 194 8.83 -5.05 4.53
CA VAL A 194 10.02 -4.42 3.94
C VAL A 194 10.44 -3.17 4.73
N ARG A 195 9.49 -2.28 5.06
CA ARG A 195 9.79 -1.08 5.87
C ARG A 195 10.32 -1.46 7.26
N LEU A 196 9.70 -2.45 7.89
CA LEU A 196 10.08 -2.93 9.20
C LEU A 196 11.48 -3.54 9.17
N PHE A 197 11.78 -4.39 8.18
CA PHE A 197 13.10 -4.94 7.95
C PHE A 197 14.17 -3.85 7.79
N HIS A 198 13.97 -2.86 6.93
CA HIS A 198 14.93 -1.76 6.76
C HIS A 198 15.10 -0.93 8.03
N THR A 199 14.05 -0.76 8.82
CA THR A 199 14.14 -0.07 10.12
C THR A 199 15.02 -0.86 11.10
N MET A 200 14.88 -2.20 11.12
CA MET A 200 15.69 -3.08 11.95
C MET A 200 17.13 -3.22 11.43
N ASN A 201 17.37 -2.98 10.14
CA ASN A 201 18.70 -3.02 9.53
C ASN A 201 19.47 -1.69 9.65
N ALA A 202 18.87 -0.65 10.24
CA ALA A 202 19.56 0.60 10.50
C ALA A 202 20.64 0.42 11.58
N GLN A 203 21.74 1.17 11.48
CA GLN A 203 22.83 1.08 12.45
C GLN A 203 22.34 1.37 13.87
N GLY A 204 22.66 0.48 14.81
CA GLY A 204 22.26 0.60 16.22
C GLY A 204 20.79 0.24 16.51
N ALA A 205 20.05 -0.25 15.52
CA ALA A 205 18.69 -0.73 15.71
C ALA A 205 18.65 -2.02 16.54
N ASN A 206 17.57 -2.20 17.30
CA ASN A 206 17.28 -3.43 18.03
C ASN A 206 15.96 -4.01 17.51
N ALA A 207 16.02 -5.14 16.79
CA ALA A 207 14.84 -5.75 16.18
C ALA A 207 13.73 -6.05 17.20
N ALA A 208 14.06 -6.60 18.38
CA ALA A 208 13.06 -6.93 19.39
C ALA A 208 12.32 -5.67 19.88
N ALA A 209 13.04 -4.60 20.20
CA ALA A 209 12.43 -3.34 20.63
C ALA A 209 11.56 -2.70 19.54
N ILE A 210 11.99 -2.81 18.28
CA ILE A 210 11.21 -2.33 17.12
C ILE A 210 9.93 -3.16 16.94
N LEU A 211 10.02 -4.48 17.11
CA LEU A 211 8.87 -5.39 17.04
C LEU A 211 7.89 -5.13 18.19
N ASP A 212 8.38 -4.94 19.41
CA ASP A 212 7.55 -4.60 20.59
C ASP A 212 6.82 -3.27 20.41
N LYS A 213 7.53 -2.24 19.94
CA LYS A 213 6.92 -0.95 19.60
C LYS A 213 5.86 -1.11 18.52
N THR A 214 6.19 -1.85 17.45
CA THR A 214 5.26 -2.09 16.35
C THR A 214 4.01 -2.84 16.84
N LYS A 215 4.16 -3.80 17.75
CA LYS A 215 3.04 -4.54 18.34
C LYS A 215 2.17 -3.66 19.22
N ALA A 216 2.78 -2.78 20.02
CA ALA A 216 2.06 -1.84 20.88
C ALA A 216 1.25 -0.83 20.08
N GLU A 217 1.82 -0.28 19.00
CA GLU A 217 1.17 0.73 18.16
C GLU A 217 0.20 0.11 17.15
N ASN A 218 0.50 -1.09 16.63
CA ASN A 218 -0.20 -1.73 15.54
C ASN A 218 -0.33 -3.25 15.77
N PRO A 219 -1.17 -3.69 16.74
CA PRO A 219 -1.22 -5.09 17.16
C PRO A 219 -1.62 -6.08 16.06
N ASN A 220 -2.28 -5.60 15.00
CA ASN A 220 -2.74 -6.39 13.85
C ASN A 220 -1.91 -6.14 12.59
N ALA A 221 -0.74 -5.52 12.70
CA ALA A 221 0.15 -5.26 11.57
C ALA A 221 0.48 -6.57 10.82
N GLN A 222 0.31 -6.55 9.49
CA GLN A 222 0.63 -7.72 8.66
C GLN A 222 2.11 -8.10 8.73
N SER A 223 2.98 -7.13 9.00
CA SER A 223 4.43 -7.33 9.21
C SER A 223 4.79 -8.14 10.46
N LEU A 224 3.85 -8.30 11.40
CA LEU A 224 4.01 -9.13 12.60
C LEU A 224 3.43 -10.55 12.44
N ARG A 225 3.02 -10.94 11.22
CA ARG A 225 2.57 -12.30 10.94
C ARG A 225 3.77 -13.23 10.81
N GLU A 226 3.60 -14.49 11.23
CA GLU A 226 4.65 -15.51 11.25
C GLU A 226 5.44 -15.57 9.94
N ALA A 227 4.78 -15.68 8.79
CA ALA A 227 5.47 -15.75 7.49
C ALA A 227 6.34 -14.52 7.19
N SER A 228 5.90 -13.31 7.60
CA SER A 228 6.68 -12.09 7.40
C SER A 228 7.89 -12.03 8.33
N LEU A 229 7.72 -12.39 9.60
CA LEU A 229 8.80 -12.46 10.57
C LEU A 229 9.83 -13.52 10.18
N ASN A 230 9.37 -14.68 9.73
CA ASN A 230 10.22 -15.77 9.29
C ASN A 230 11.10 -15.32 8.11
N ALA A 231 10.49 -14.71 7.09
CA ALA A 231 11.22 -14.16 5.95
C ALA A 231 12.26 -13.11 6.37
N MET A 232 11.94 -12.22 7.33
CA MET A 232 12.88 -11.24 7.86
C MET A 232 14.04 -11.89 8.64
N GLY A 233 13.76 -12.91 9.46
CA GLY A 233 14.79 -13.65 10.19
C GLY A 233 15.81 -14.30 9.25
N TYR A 234 15.35 -14.99 8.21
CA TYR A 234 16.24 -15.55 7.19
C TYR A 234 16.96 -14.49 6.35
N ALA A 235 16.32 -13.34 6.07
CA ALA A 235 16.97 -12.25 5.35
C ALA A 235 18.16 -11.68 6.14
N PHE A 236 18.02 -11.47 7.46
CA PHE A 236 19.15 -11.09 8.31
C PHE A 236 20.24 -12.16 8.34
N LEU A 237 19.85 -13.44 8.43
CA LEU A 237 20.81 -14.53 8.43
C LEU A 237 21.63 -14.58 7.12
N GLN A 238 20.97 -14.40 5.97
CA GLN A 238 21.62 -14.34 4.66
C GLN A 238 22.58 -13.15 4.52
N GLN A 239 22.29 -12.04 5.19
CA GLN A 239 23.19 -10.87 5.26
C GLN A 239 24.35 -11.05 6.24
N GLY A 240 24.38 -12.16 6.99
CA GLY A 240 25.38 -12.42 8.02
C GLY A 240 25.09 -11.74 9.36
N ASP A 241 23.98 -11.00 9.48
CA ASP A 241 23.54 -10.39 10.74
C ASP A 241 22.82 -11.42 11.61
N LYS A 242 23.62 -12.30 12.20
CA LYS A 242 23.17 -13.37 13.09
C LYS A 242 22.47 -12.81 14.34
N THR A 243 22.85 -11.62 14.79
CA THR A 243 22.28 -10.99 15.97
C THR A 243 20.83 -10.59 15.73
N GLN A 244 20.54 -9.87 14.65
CA GLN A 244 19.17 -9.50 14.31
C GLN A 244 18.35 -10.74 13.89
N ALA A 245 18.95 -11.69 13.19
CA ALA A 245 18.27 -12.95 12.83
C ALA A 245 17.75 -13.68 14.08
N VAL A 246 18.61 -13.85 15.09
CA VAL A 246 18.23 -14.48 16.38
C VAL A 246 17.14 -13.67 17.08
N ALA A 247 17.27 -12.34 17.14
CA ALA A 247 16.28 -11.49 17.82
C ALA A 247 14.89 -11.58 17.17
N VAL A 248 14.81 -11.55 15.84
CA VAL A 248 13.54 -11.71 15.10
C VAL A 248 12.96 -13.11 15.31
N ALA A 249 13.79 -14.14 15.23
CA ALA A 249 13.35 -15.53 15.40
C ALA A 249 12.83 -15.81 16.81
N GLN A 250 13.51 -15.28 17.84
CA GLN A 250 13.07 -15.38 19.25
C GLN A 250 11.71 -14.71 19.44
N TRP A 251 11.56 -13.49 18.92
CA TRP A 251 10.31 -12.74 19.01
C TRP A 251 9.16 -13.49 18.31
N MET A 252 9.42 -14.03 17.12
CA MET A 252 8.45 -14.85 16.38
C MET A 252 8.06 -16.10 17.16
N ALA A 253 9.01 -16.89 17.65
CA ALA A 253 8.74 -18.10 18.41
C ALA A 253 7.93 -17.82 19.70
N ALA A 254 8.15 -16.67 20.34
CA ALA A 254 7.36 -16.22 21.48
C ALA A 254 5.94 -15.78 21.08
N ALA A 255 5.78 -15.12 19.93
CA ALA A 255 4.48 -14.70 19.41
C ALA A 255 3.62 -15.86 18.89
N PHE A 256 4.25 -16.95 18.44
CA PHE A 256 3.62 -18.14 17.87
C PHE A 256 4.05 -19.43 18.61
N PRO A 257 3.72 -19.58 19.91
CA PRO A 257 4.28 -20.65 20.75
C PRO A 257 3.81 -22.06 20.37
N LYS A 258 2.76 -22.17 19.54
CA LYS A 258 2.23 -23.45 19.02
C LYS A 258 2.71 -23.79 17.60
N SER A 259 3.46 -22.89 16.96
CA SER A 259 3.98 -23.12 15.61
C SER A 259 5.24 -23.97 15.67
N ALA A 260 5.18 -25.17 15.09
CA ALA A 260 6.36 -26.01 14.90
C ALA A 260 7.33 -25.33 13.93
N ASN A 261 6.82 -24.66 12.90
CA ASN A 261 7.61 -23.92 11.92
C ASN A 261 8.40 -22.76 12.55
N ALA A 262 7.80 -22.01 13.49
CA ALA A 262 8.49 -20.93 14.18
C ALA A 262 9.62 -21.44 15.08
N GLN A 263 9.40 -22.55 15.80
CA GLN A 263 10.42 -23.17 16.65
C GLN A 263 11.53 -23.84 15.83
N ASP A 264 11.21 -24.47 14.70
CA ASP A 264 12.18 -25.03 13.77
C ASP A 264 13.07 -23.94 13.17
N SER A 265 12.48 -22.85 12.69
CA SER A 265 13.24 -21.71 12.15
C SER A 265 14.13 -21.05 13.21
N LEU A 266 13.67 -20.96 14.46
CA LEU A 266 14.50 -20.51 15.58
C LEU A 266 15.69 -21.46 15.82
N SER A 267 15.48 -22.77 15.72
CA SER A 267 16.55 -23.77 15.83
C SER A 267 17.61 -23.60 14.75
N GLU A 268 17.20 -23.43 13.49
CA GLU A 268 18.11 -23.22 12.36
C GLU A 268 18.95 -21.95 12.53
N ILE A 269 18.29 -20.86 12.92
CA ILE A 269 18.93 -19.57 13.11
C ILE A 269 19.93 -19.63 14.28
N TYR A 270 19.58 -20.27 15.40
CA TYR A 270 20.53 -20.50 16.50
C TYR A 270 21.73 -21.32 16.06
N GLU A 271 21.52 -22.39 15.30
CA GLU A 271 22.61 -23.24 14.82
C GLU A 271 23.57 -22.44 13.93
N ALA A 272 23.03 -21.68 12.97
CA ALA A 272 23.82 -20.82 12.10
C ALA A 272 24.51 -19.67 12.87
N ALA A 273 23.91 -19.23 13.98
CA ALA A 273 24.50 -18.27 14.90
C ALA A 273 25.59 -18.85 15.83
N GLY A 274 25.88 -20.16 15.74
CA GLY A 274 26.88 -20.81 16.58
C GLY A 274 26.40 -21.11 18.00
N GLN A 275 25.08 -21.27 18.19
CA GLN A 275 24.44 -21.51 19.49
C GLN A 275 23.81 -22.92 19.52
N PRO A 276 24.62 -24.00 19.55
CA PRO A 276 24.14 -25.38 19.32
C PRO A 276 23.21 -25.90 20.41
N GLU A 277 23.41 -25.52 21.68
CA GLU A 277 22.52 -25.93 22.78
C GLU A 277 21.12 -25.34 22.65
N LEU A 278 21.04 -24.04 22.31
CA LEU A 278 19.78 -23.35 22.06
C LEU A 278 19.09 -23.92 20.81
N ALA A 279 19.85 -24.18 19.75
CA ALA A 279 19.35 -24.85 18.56
C ALA A 279 18.75 -26.23 18.88
N LEU A 280 19.44 -27.05 19.67
CA LEU A 280 18.97 -28.38 20.09
C LEU A 280 17.67 -28.29 20.90
N ASN A 281 17.58 -27.35 21.84
CA ASN A 281 16.39 -27.16 22.66
C ASN A 281 15.19 -26.71 21.81
N SER A 282 15.38 -25.76 20.90
CA SER A 282 14.32 -25.33 19.97
C SER A 282 13.89 -26.45 19.03
N ALA A 283 14.83 -27.28 18.53
CA ALA A 283 14.48 -28.43 17.68
C ALA A 283 13.61 -29.45 18.42
N LYS A 284 13.95 -29.77 19.67
CA LYS A 284 13.14 -30.65 20.51
C LYS A 284 11.74 -30.07 20.76
N GLY A 285 11.66 -28.76 21.00
CA GLY A 285 10.38 -28.04 21.14
C GLY A 285 9.53 -28.11 19.88
N ALA A 286 10.13 -27.84 18.71
CA ALA A 286 9.45 -27.94 17.42
C ALA A 286 8.94 -29.36 17.15
N LEU A 287 9.75 -30.40 17.44
CA LEU A 287 9.37 -31.80 17.25
C LEU A 287 8.18 -32.19 18.14
N ALA A 288 8.10 -31.65 19.35
CA ALA A 288 6.96 -31.87 20.24
C ALA A 288 5.66 -31.19 19.74
N LEU A 289 5.77 -30.13 18.94
CA LEU A 289 4.63 -29.40 18.38
C LEU A 289 4.19 -29.94 17.01
N VAL A 290 5.10 -30.55 16.25
CA VAL A 290 4.92 -30.83 14.82
C VAL A 290 3.70 -31.68 14.53
N ASP A 291 3.30 -32.61 15.38
CA ASP A 291 2.13 -33.47 15.14
C ASP A 291 0.80 -32.75 15.48
N GLY A 292 0.83 -31.72 16.34
CA GLY A 292 -0.34 -30.95 16.77
C GLY A 292 -0.56 -29.62 16.04
N ASP A 293 0.42 -29.18 15.24
CA ASP A 293 0.35 -27.90 14.51
C ASP A 293 -0.61 -28.02 13.31
N THR A 294 -1.79 -27.41 13.39
CA THR A 294 -2.80 -27.45 12.32
C THR A 294 -2.55 -26.42 11.20
N ALA A 295 -1.57 -25.53 11.36
CA ALA A 295 -1.23 -24.52 10.36
C ALA A 295 -0.38 -25.08 9.21
N ILE A 296 0.25 -26.25 9.40
CA ILE A 296 1.07 -26.92 8.39
C ILE A 296 0.33 -28.13 7.79
N GLY A 297 0.38 -28.25 6.46
CA GLY A 297 -0.15 -29.41 5.74
C GLY A 297 0.72 -30.66 5.90
N ASP A 298 0.18 -31.83 5.55
CA ASP A 298 0.83 -33.13 5.79
C ASP A 298 2.23 -33.24 5.18
N ASP A 299 2.42 -32.76 3.95
CA ASP A 299 3.74 -32.75 3.29
C ASP A 299 4.78 -31.94 4.07
N LEU A 300 4.41 -30.71 4.46
CA LEU A 300 5.30 -29.85 5.23
C LEU A 300 5.58 -30.46 6.60
N ARG A 301 4.57 -31.06 7.25
CA ARG A 301 4.72 -31.75 8.53
C ARG A 301 5.76 -32.87 8.46
N THR A 302 5.68 -33.73 7.45
CA THR A 302 6.66 -34.81 7.25
C THR A 302 8.07 -34.28 7.05
N ARG A 303 8.23 -33.26 6.19
CA ARG A 303 9.55 -32.66 5.92
C ARG A 303 10.17 -31.99 7.14
N VAL A 304 9.37 -31.22 7.88
CA VAL A 304 9.82 -30.56 9.12
C VAL A 304 10.21 -31.60 10.18
N LYS A 305 9.39 -32.65 10.36
CA LYS A 305 9.69 -33.72 11.32
C LYS A 305 11.02 -34.41 11.02
N GLN A 306 11.27 -34.78 9.76
CA GLN A 306 12.52 -35.39 9.36
C GLN A 306 13.72 -34.46 9.61
N ALA A 307 13.63 -33.19 9.18
CA ALA A 307 14.71 -32.22 9.37
C ALA A 307 15.04 -32.00 10.86
N LEU A 308 14.02 -31.99 11.72
CA LEU A 308 14.17 -31.86 13.17
C LEU A 308 14.88 -33.08 13.78
N GLU A 309 14.47 -34.30 13.42
CA GLU A 309 15.09 -35.54 13.91
C GLU A 309 16.58 -35.61 13.52
N GLU A 310 16.90 -35.29 12.28
CA GLU A 310 18.28 -35.22 11.78
C GLU A 310 19.11 -34.17 12.52
N ARG A 311 18.55 -32.96 12.75
CA ARG A 311 19.22 -31.89 13.47
C ARG A 311 19.46 -32.26 14.94
N ILE A 312 18.48 -32.85 15.62
CA ILE A 312 18.60 -33.31 17.01
C ILE A 312 19.70 -34.38 17.12
N ALA A 313 19.71 -35.36 16.22
CA ALA A 313 20.72 -36.42 16.20
C ALA A 313 22.14 -35.87 15.96
N ARG A 314 22.27 -34.85 15.11
CA ARG A 314 23.56 -34.20 14.81
C ARG A 314 24.05 -33.33 15.97
N LEU A 315 23.17 -32.53 16.57
CA LEU A 315 23.53 -31.62 17.66
C LEU A 315 23.75 -32.33 18.99
N SER A 316 23.11 -33.48 19.24
CA SER A 316 23.31 -34.25 20.48
C SER A 316 24.65 -34.98 20.56
N LYS A 317 25.44 -34.97 19.47
CA LYS A 317 26.76 -35.62 19.39
C LYS A 317 27.92 -34.62 19.53
N LYS A 318 27.63 -33.33 19.58
CA LYS A 318 28.61 -32.25 19.76
C LYS A 318 28.67 -31.84 21.21
#